data_AF-A0A1W5D650-F1
#
_entry.id   AF-A0A1W5D650-F1
#
_cell.length_a   1.000
_cell.length_b   1.000
_cell.length_c   1.000
_cell.angle_alpha   90.00
_cell.angle_beta   90.00
_cell.angle_gamma   90.00
#
_symmetry.space_group_name_H-M   'P 1'
#
loop_
_entity.id
_entity.type
_entity.pdbx_description
1 polymer ?
#
loop_
_entity_poly.entity_id
_entity_poly.type
_entity_poly.pdbx_seq_one_letter_code
_entity_poly.pdbx_strand_id
1 'polypeptide(L)'
;MAAVAEKCKREQHHPEWSNVYNCTFIRWTTHKPEGLSLQDATMAAMCDEQARFFGEVQEVSDTKCPASLLMDSNHPRYLRIVHDPKIRYVPS
;
A
#
# COMPACT_ATOMS: atom_id res chain seq x y z
N MET A 1 15.66 4.61 -5.95
CA MET A 1 15.73 3.34 -6.72
C MET A 1 17.03 2.56 -6.56
N ALA A 2 18.22 3.18 -6.58
CA ALA A 2 19.51 2.45 -6.55
C ALA A 2 19.66 1.47 -5.35
N ALA A 3 19.26 1.88 -4.15
CA ALA A 3 19.30 1.02 -2.96
C ALA A 3 18.44 -0.25 -3.10
N VAL A 4 17.24 -0.12 -3.67
CA VAL A 4 16.35 -1.26 -3.95
C VAL A 4 17.01 -2.21 -4.96
N ALA A 5 17.61 -1.67 -6.03
CA ALA A 5 18.31 -2.48 -7.04
C ALA A 5 19.49 -3.28 -6.47
N GLU A 6 20.28 -2.66 -5.58
CA GLU A 6 21.40 -3.35 -4.92
C GLU A 6 20.89 -4.52 -4.06
N LYS A 7 19.79 -4.32 -3.33
CA LYS A 7 19.17 -5.36 -2.51
C LYS A 7 18.58 -6.48 -3.37
N CYS A 8 17.92 -6.17 -4.50
CA CYS A 8 17.45 -7.19 -5.45
C CYS A 8 18.59 -8.10 -5.93
N LYS A 9 19.75 -7.50 -6.23
CA LYS A 9 20.95 -8.25 -6.64
C LYS A 9 21.47 -9.18 -5.53
N ARG A 10 21.45 -8.71 -4.28
CA ARG A 10 21.88 -9.49 -3.11
C ARG A 10 20.95 -10.67 -2.81
N GLU A 11 19.65 -10.44 -2.87
CA GLU A 11 18.62 -11.45 -2.60
C GLU A 11 18.32 -12.36 -3.81
N GLN A 12 18.94 -12.08 -4.97
CA GLN A 12 18.67 -12.73 -6.25
C GLN A 12 17.18 -12.76 -6.63
N HIS A 13 16.43 -11.73 -6.21
CA HIS A 13 14.99 -11.61 -6.42
C HIS A 13 14.68 -10.27 -7.07
N HIS A 14 14.14 -10.31 -8.28
CA HIS A 14 13.96 -9.13 -9.12
C HIS A 14 12.47 -8.82 -9.26
N PRO A 15 12.04 -7.58 -8.99
CA PRO A 15 10.67 -7.18 -9.23
C PRO A 15 10.47 -6.86 -10.71
N GLU A 16 9.21 -6.78 -11.09
CA GLU A 16 8.81 -6.02 -12.26
C GLU A 16 8.49 -4.60 -11.83
N TRP A 17 9.10 -3.59 -12.44
CA TRP A 17 8.86 -2.21 -12.08
C TRP A 17 8.71 -1.29 -13.30
N SER A 18 8.04 -0.15 -13.10
CA SER A 18 7.94 0.90 -14.10
C SER A 18 8.10 2.26 -13.43
N ASN A 19 8.99 3.09 -13.95
CA ASN A 19 9.20 4.45 -13.47
C ASN A 19 8.59 5.47 -14.42
N VAL A 20 7.80 6.40 -13.90
CA VAL A 20 7.24 7.55 -14.62
C VAL A 20 7.64 8.81 -13.87
N TYR A 21 8.70 9.47 -14.35
CA TYR A 21 9.35 10.61 -13.68
C TYR A 21 9.77 10.32 -12.24
N ASN A 22 8.99 10.81 -11.28
CA ASN A 22 9.19 10.67 -9.85
C ASN A 22 8.36 9.53 -9.24
N CYS A 23 7.47 8.90 -10.00
CA CYS A 23 6.59 7.84 -9.54
C CYS A 23 7.08 6.47 -10.01
N THR A 24 7.46 5.62 -9.06
CA THR A 24 7.91 4.25 -9.31
C THR A 24 6.83 3.26 -8.88
N PHE A 25 6.38 2.42 -9.81
CA PHE A 25 5.50 1.29 -9.54
C PHE A 25 6.33 0.00 -9.49
N ILE A 26 6.15 -0.80 -8.44
CA ILE A 26 6.88 -2.05 -8.23
C ILE A 26 5.87 -3.18 -8.01
N ARG A 27 6.04 -4.28 -8.75
CA ARG A 27 5.31 -5.53 -8.60
C ARG A 27 6.27 -6.66 -8.25
N TRP A 28 6.02 -7.29 -7.11
CA TRP A 28 6.74 -8.46 -6.64
C TRP A 28 5.98 -9.74 -6.99
N THR A 29 6.67 -10.68 -7.61
CA THR A 29 6.14 -12.00 -7.95
C THR A 29 7.27 -13.00 -7.91
N THR A 30 6.98 -14.22 -7.46
CA THR A 30 7.93 -15.32 -7.45
C THR A 30 7.67 -16.23 -8.65
N HIS A 31 8.71 -16.44 -9.46
CA HIS A 31 8.63 -17.34 -10.63
C HIS A 31 8.60 -18.82 -10.20
N LYS A 32 9.24 -19.19 -9.09
CA LYS A 32 9.26 -20.57 -8.62
C LYS A 32 9.27 -20.66 -7.07
N PRO A 33 8.27 -21.32 -6.46
CA PRO A 33 7.00 -21.75 -7.06
C PRO A 33 6.23 -20.55 -7.62
N GLU A 34 5.48 -20.75 -8.70
CA GLU A 34 4.68 -19.67 -9.31
C GLU A 34 3.71 -19.10 -8.28
N GLY A 35 3.75 -17.78 -8.09
CA GLY A 35 2.83 -17.06 -7.21
C GLY A 35 3.54 -16.07 -6.30
N LEU A 36 2.99 -15.90 -5.10
CA LEU A 36 3.53 -15.05 -4.05
C LEU A 36 4.31 -15.87 -3.04
N SER A 37 5.50 -15.41 -2.69
CA SER A 37 6.32 -15.98 -1.63
C SER A 37 6.55 -14.99 -0.49
N LEU A 38 7.09 -15.48 0.62
CA LEU A 38 7.50 -14.63 1.74
C LEU A 38 8.60 -13.63 1.33
N GLN A 39 9.39 -13.96 0.31
CA GLN A 39 10.44 -13.09 -0.22
C GLN A 39 9.85 -11.85 -0.88
N ASP A 40 8.71 -11.99 -1.57
CA ASP A 40 7.98 -10.85 -2.14
C ASP A 40 7.56 -9.86 -1.05
N ALA A 41 6.99 -10.36 0.06
CA ALA A 41 6.58 -9.55 1.20
C ALA A 41 7.78 -8.86 1.88
N THR A 42 8.91 -9.58 2.01
CA THR A 42 10.14 -9.05 2.62
C THR A 42 10.73 -7.92 1.77
N MET A 43 10.75 -8.10 0.45
CA MET A 43 11.26 -7.09 -0.47
C MET A 43 10.34 -5.86 -0.55
N ALA A 44 9.02 -6.06 -0.46
CA ALA A 44 8.06 -4.97 -0.35
C ALA A 44 8.26 -4.14 0.93
N ALA A 45 8.42 -4.79 2.09
CA ALA A 45 8.68 -4.09 3.36
C ALA A 45 9.98 -3.27 3.34
N MET A 46 11.02 -3.78 2.67
CA MET A 46 12.27 -3.04 2.46
C MET A 46 12.07 -1.81 1.56
N CYS A 47 11.18 -1.89 0.55
CA CYS A 47 10.83 -0.71 -0.24
C CYS A 47 10.14 0.36 0.62
N ASP A 48 9.25 -0.03 1.53
CA ASP A 48 8.60 0.89 2.46
C ASP A 48 9.61 1.57 3.41
N GLU A 49 10.55 0.80 3.96
CA GLU A 49 11.65 1.33 4.79
C GLU A 49 12.49 2.34 4.02
N GLN A 50 12.86 2.00 2.78
CA GLN A 50 13.64 2.88 1.94
C GLN A 50 12.88 4.15 1.56
N ALA A 51 11.57 4.05 1.31
CA ALA A 51 10.70 5.18 1.02
C ALA A 51 10.55 6.12 2.24
N ARG A 52 10.44 5.56 3.46
CA ARG A 52 10.47 6.34 4.71
C ARG A 52 11.80 7.07 4.88
N PHE A 53 12.93 6.41 4.61
CA PHE A 53 14.25 7.03 4.71
C PHE A 53 14.40 8.24 3.78
N PHE A 54 13.85 8.17 2.56
CA PHE A 54 13.84 9.29 1.62
C PHE A 54 12.75 10.33 1.90
N GLY A 55 11.87 10.10 2.88
CA GLY A 55 10.77 11.01 3.22
C GLY A 55 9.64 11.04 2.19
N GLU A 56 9.54 10.03 1.32
CA GLU A 56 8.51 9.93 0.27
C GLU A 56 7.15 9.49 0.86
N VAL A 57 7.16 8.84 2.02
CA VAL A 57 5.94 8.43 2.73
C VAL A 57 5.57 9.51 3.73
N GLN A 58 4.48 10.24 3.45
CA GLN A 58 3.79 10.99 4.50
C GLN A 58 3.08 9.97 5.38
N GLU A 59 3.44 9.90 6.66
CA GLU A 59 2.64 9.20 7.66
C GLU A 59 1.22 9.72 7.53
N VAL A 60 0.33 8.87 7.02
CA VAL A 60 -1.10 9.16 7.10
C VAL A 60 -1.38 9.06 8.58
N SER A 61 -1.40 10.21 9.26
CA SER A 61 -2.01 10.27 10.57
C SER A 61 -3.43 9.84 10.32
N ASP A 62 -3.72 8.56 10.56
CA ASP A 62 -5.04 8.11 10.91
C ASP A 62 -5.42 9.00 12.06
N THR A 63 -6.06 10.13 11.74
CA THR A 63 -6.84 10.88 12.70
C THR A 63 -7.75 9.80 13.22
N LYS A 64 -7.43 9.33 14.43
CA LYS A 64 -8.17 8.35 15.18
C LYS A 64 -9.60 8.83 15.09
N CYS A 65 -10.34 8.31 14.10
CA CYS A 65 -11.74 8.55 13.99
C CYS A 65 -12.24 7.57 15.02
N PRO A 66 -12.57 8.01 16.25
CA PRO A 66 -13.20 7.08 17.17
C PRO A 66 -14.39 6.52 16.39
N ALA A 67 -14.61 5.21 16.45
CA ALA A 67 -15.73 4.59 15.74
C ALA A 67 -17.08 5.27 16.08
N SER A 68 -17.14 6.05 17.17
CA SER A 68 -18.25 6.95 17.51
C SER A 68 -18.56 8.04 16.46
N LEU A 69 -17.59 8.48 15.66
CA LEU A 69 -17.77 9.50 14.61
C LEU A 69 -18.36 8.95 13.30
N LEU A 70 -18.43 7.62 13.16
CA LEU A 70 -19.16 6.97 12.06
C LEU A 70 -20.66 6.81 12.35
N MET A 71 -21.08 7.00 13.61
CA MET A 71 -22.47 6.87 14.06
C MET A 71 -23.17 8.24 14.23
N ASP A 72 -22.47 9.35 14.02
CA ASP A 72 -23.08 10.67 14.01
C ASP A 72 -23.68 10.95 12.63
N SER A 73 -25.02 10.99 12.57
CA SER A 73 -25.81 11.29 11.39
C SER A 73 -25.55 12.68 10.78
N ASN A 74 -24.90 13.60 11.51
CA ASN A 74 -24.49 14.91 11.01
C ASN A 74 -23.05 14.95 10.48
N HIS A 75 -22.29 13.84 10.55
CA HIS A 75 -20.91 13.83 10.09
C HIS A 75 -20.84 13.77 8.54
N PRO A 76 -20.06 14.64 7.89
CA PRO A 76 -19.99 14.72 6.43
C PRO A 76 -19.48 13.44 5.75
N ARG A 77 -18.82 12.53 6.48
CA ARG A 77 -18.47 11.19 5.96
C ARG A 77 -19.59 10.15 6.08
N TYR A 78 -20.55 10.29 6.99
CA TYR A 78 -21.71 9.39 7.07
C TYR A 78 -22.58 9.56 5.82
N LEU A 79 -22.96 10.80 5.49
CA LEU A 79 -23.77 11.11 4.31
C LEU A 79 -23.14 10.61 2.99
N ARG A 80 -21.80 10.58 2.93
CA ARG A 80 -21.07 10.16 1.72
C ARG A 80 -21.03 8.64 1.54
N ILE A 81 -21.12 7.86 2.62
CA ILE A 81 -21.14 6.39 2.55
C ILE A 81 -22.53 5.89 2.17
N VAL A 82 -23.60 6.43 2.75
CA VAL A 82 -24.98 6.02 2.42
C VAL A 82 -25.46 6.46 1.04
N HIS A 83 -24.86 7.52 0.46
CA HIS A 83 -25.19 7.99 -0.89
C HIS A 83 -24.26 7.44 -1.99
N ASP A 84 -23.30 6.55 -1.68
CA ASP A 84 -22.50 5.93 -2.73
C ASP A 84 -23.25 4.73 -3.35
N PRO A 85 -23.74 4.83 -4.59
CA PRO A 85 -24.49 3.76 -5.24
C PRO A 85 -23.66 2.49 -5.49
N LYS A 86 -22.34 2.50 -5.24
CA LYS A 86 -21.47 1.33 -5.35
C LYS A 86 -21.29 0.55 -4.04
N ILE A 87 -21.68 1.11 -2.89
CA ILE A 87 -21.56 0.44 -1.60
C ILE A 87 -22.95 -0.06 -1.18
N ARG A 88 -23.33 -1.24 -1.67
CA ARG A 88 -24.51 -1.95 -1.13
C ARG A 88 -24.13 -2.57 0.21
N TYR A 89 -24.56 -1.93 1.29
CA TYR A 89 -24.60 -2.56 2.61
C TYR A 89 -25.68 -3.64 2.61
N VAL A 90 -25.28 -4.90 2.73
CA VAL A 90 -26.17 -6.05 2.97
C VAL A 90 -25.96 -6.52 4.41
N PRO A 91 -26.86 -6.19 5.34
CA PRO A 91 -26.81 -6.75 6.68
C PRO A 91 -27.31 -8.21 6.68
N SER A 92 -26.66 -9.04 7.50
CA SER A 92 -27.08 -10.40 7.87
C SER A 92 -28.31 -10.39 8.77
#